data_AF-A0A176U1T7-F1
#
_entry.id   AF-A0A176U1T7-F1
#
_cell.length_a   1.000
_cell.length_b   1.000
_cell.length_c   1.000
_cell.angle_alpha   90.00
_cell.angle_beta   90.00
_cell.angle_gamma   90.00
#
_symmetry.space_group_name_H-M   'P 1'
#
loop_
_entity.id
_entity.type
_entity.pdbx_description
1 polymer ?
#
loop_
_entity_poly.entity_id
_entity_poly.type
_entity_poly.pdbx_seq_one_letter_code
_entity_poly.pdbx_strand_id
1 'polypeptide(L)'
;MKEKSIVLNMMQGEPGDILEKGRYYAVKKQSDGLIHADYCNSSQEDAALKLTLTALDPHAEFIIHVQRQEPYKLRANAAGIFESRFLVPAGRRIDIDEEKKETK
;
A
#
# COMPACT_ATOMS: atom_id res chain seq x y z
N MET A 1 -20.10 0.70 6.42
CA MET A 1 -18.78 0.82 5.75
C MET A 1 -17.85 -0.24 6.33
N LYS A 2 -17.40 -1.20 5.51
CA LYS A 2 -16.44 -2.22 5.95
C LYS A 2 -15.04 -1.62 5.98
N GLU A 3 -14.23 -1.99 6.97
CA GLU A 3 -12.82 -1.61 7.03
C GLU A 3 -11.95 -2.86 6.97
N LYS A 4 -10.89 -2.78 6.15
CA LYS A 4 -9.80 -3.76 6.15
C LYS A 4 -8.55 -3.09 6.70
N SER A 5 -7.97 -3.68 7.74
CA SER A 5 -6.69 -3.25 8.30
C SER A 5 -5.58 -4.23 7.91
N ILE A 6 -4.43 -3.71 7.50
CA ILE A 6 -3.21 -4.45 7.17
C ILE A 6 -2.06 -3.79 7.93
N VAL A 7 -1.28 -4.61 8.65
CA VAL A 7 -0.11 -4.15 9.41
C VAL A 7 1.04 -5.09 9.08
N LEU A 8 2.11 -4.56 8.48
CA LEU A 8 3.24 -5.37 8.03
C LEU A 8 4.58 -4.71 8.32
N ASN A 9 5.60 -5.57 8.48
CA ASN A 9 6.99 -5.18 8.63
C ASN A 9 7.75 -5.51 7.33
N MET A 10 8.35 -4.50 6.70
CA MET A 10 8.94 -4.60 5.36
C MET A 10 10.34 -5.25 5.35
N MET A 11 10.92 -5.53 6.52
CA MET A 11 12.08 -6.41 6.61
C MET A 11 11.74 -7.88 6.40
N GLN A 12 10.45 -8.24 6.43
CA GLN A 12 10.03 -9.60 6.09
C GLN A 12 10.11 -9.81 4.58
N GLY A 13 10.53 -11.02 4.19
CA GLY A 13 10.57 -11.46 2.80
C GLY A 13 11.70 -10.85 1.97
N GLU A 14 12.04 -11.61 0.93
CA GLU A 14 13.02 -11.25 -0.09
C GLU A 14 12.34 -10.51 -1.25
N PRO A 15 13.09 -9.74 -2.06
CA PRO A 15 12.58 -9.19 -3.31
C PRO A 15 11.92 -10.27 -4.18
N GLY A 16 10.68 -10.05 -4.58
CA GLY A 16 9.84 -11.02 -5.30
C GLY A 16 8.78 -11.71 -4.44
N ASP A 17 8.85 -11.59 -3.11
CA ASP A 17 7.92 -12.26 -2.21
C ASP A 17 6.54 -11.57 -2.14
N ILE A 18 5.52 -12.41 -1.96
CA ILE A 18 4.20 -11.98 -1.51
C ILE A 18 4.21 -12.03 0.02
N LEU A 19 4.24 -10.87 0.66
CA LEU A 19 4.33 -10.74 2.12
C LEU A 19 3.00 -11.04 2.81
N GLU A 20 1.90 -10.58 2.22
CA GLU A 20 0.55 -10.91 2.70
C GLU A 20 -0.40 -11.01 1.51
N LYS A 21 -1.34 -11.96 1.56
CA LYS A 21 -2.39 -12.09 0.56
C LYS A 21 -3.69 -12.52 1.21
N GLY A 22 -4.74 -11.75 0.94
CA GLY A 22 -6.11 -12.14 1.21
C GLY A 22 -6.89 -12.33 -0.08
N ARG A 23 -8.20 -12.54 0.07
CA ARG A 23 -9.11 -12.72 -1.07
C ARG A 23 -9.15 -11.51 -2.00
N TYR A 24 -8.95 -10.31 -1.46
CA TYR A 24 -9.16 -9.04 -2.16
C TYR A 24 -8.00 -8.05 -1.99
N TYR A 25 -6.85 -8.51 -1.50
CA TYR A 25 -5.67 -7.68 -1.35
C TYR A 25 -4.41 -8.51 -1.42
N ALA A 26 -3.31 -7.86 -1.75
CA ALA A 26 -1.98 -8.38 -1.54
C ALA A 26 -1.01 -7.26 -1.17
N VAL A 27 0.03 -7.61 -0.43
CA VAL A 27 1.22 -6.78 -0.23
C VAL A 27 2.42 -7.59 -0.66
N LYS A 28 3.26 -6.99 -1.50
CA LYS A 28 4.38 -7.64 -2.16
C LYS A 28 5.62 -6.79 -2.03
N LYS A 29 6.75 -7.46 -1.92
CA LYS A 29 8.06 -6.87 -2.18
C LYS A 29 8.37 -7.18 -3.63
N GLN A 30 8.38 -6.16 -4.48
CA GLN A 30 8.68 -6.31 -5.91
C GLN A 30 10.12 -6.81 -6.09
N SER A 31 10.43 -7.32 -7.28
CA SER A 31 11.76 -7.89 -7.58
C SER A 31 12.91 -6.88 -7.44
N ASP A 32 12.62 -5.59 -7.54
CA ASP A 32 13.56 -4.49 -7.31
C ASP A 32 13.65 -4.05 -5.84
N GLY A 33 12.92 -4.72 -4.95
CA GLY A 33 12.89 -4.46 -3.52
C GLY A 33 11.83 -3.44 -3.09
N LEU A 34 11.16 -2.75 -4.02
CA LEU A 34 10.13 -1.76 -3.71
C LEU A 34 8.84 -2.43 -3.25
N ILE A 35 8.05 -1.72 -2.45
CA ILE A 35 6.79 -2.24 -1.93
C ILE A 35 5.63 -1.92 -2.86
N HIS A 36 4.79 -2.93 -3.12
CA HIS A 36 3.49 -2.77 -3.78
C HIS A 36 2.38 -3.35 -2.89
N ALA A 37 1.34 -2.57 -2.65
CA ALA A 37 0.12 -3.04 -1.98
C ALA A 37 -1.11 -2.75 -2.86
N ASP A 38 -1.98 -3.74 -2.99
CA ASP A 38 -3.25 -3.61 -3.70
C ASP A 38 -4.43 -4.03 -2.83
N TYR A 39 -5.57 -3.37 -3.03
CA TYR A 39 -6.84 -3.80 -2.47
C TYR A 39 -7.98 -3.54 -3.47
N CYS A 40 -8.81 -4.55 -3.67
CA CYS A 40 -9.99 -4.51 -4.52
C CYS A 40 -11.25 -4.52 -3.66
N ASN A 41 -11.97 -3.40 -3.60
CA ASN A 41 -13.29 -3.37 -3.00
C ASN A 41 -14.31 -4.01 -3.95
N SER A 42 -14.54 -5.32 -3.82
CA SER A 42 -15.55 -6.04 -4.59
C SER A 42 -16.98 -5.90 -4.04
N SER A 43 -17.19 -5.04 -3.03
CA SER A 43 -18.50 -4.79 -2.43
C SER A 43 -19.33 -3.82 -3.28
N GLN A 44 -20.64 -3.81 -3.06
CA GLN A 44 -21.56 -2.78 -3.57
C GLN A 44 -21.54 -1.49 -2.73
N GLU A 45 -20.84 -1.51 -1.59
CA GLU A 45 -20.69 -0.36 -0.69
C GLU A 45 -19.22 0.10 -0.63
N ASP A 46 -19.02 1.36 -0.29
CA ASP A 46 -17.69 1.90 -0.02
C ASP A 46 -17.03 1.18 1.18
N ALA A 47 -15.72 1.02 1.09
CA ALA A 47 -14.89 0.40 2.11
C ALA A 47 -13.71 1.30 2.47
N ALA A 48 -13.16 1.08 3.65
CA ALA A 48 -11.91 1.71 4.07
C ALA A 48 -10.76 0.68 4.08
N LEU A 49 -9.60 1.06 3.56
CA LEU A 49 -8.35 0.33 3.74
C LEU A 49 -7.47 1.11 4.73
N LYS A 50 -7.18 0.55 5.89
CA LYS A 50 -6.12 1.04 6.78
C LYS A 50 -4.84 0.25 6.52
N LEU A 51 -3.79 0.92 6.06
CA LEU A 51 -2.50 0.31 5.79
C LEU A 51 -1.43 0.89 6.71
N THR A 52 -0.73 0.01 7.42
CA THR A 52 0.43 0.35 8.24
C THR A 52 1.63 -0.49 7.79
N LEU A 53 2.64 0.15 7.22
CA LEU A 53 3.91 -0.46 6.85
C LEU A 53 5.01 0.09 7.75
N THR A 54 5.87 -0.80 8.25
CA THR A 54 6.95 -0.47 9.17
C THR A 54 8.29 -0.94 8.64
N ALA A 55 9.38 -0.39 9.18
CA ALA A 55 10.75 -0.68 8.75
C ALA A 55 11.01 -0.35 7.28
N LEU A 56 10.39 0.73 6.80
CA LEU A 56 10.72 1.37 5.53
C LEU A 56 11.94 2.26 5.69
N ASP A 57 12.52 2.65 4.57
CA ASP A 57 13.43 3.79 4.57
C ASP A 57 12.73 5.04 5.13
N PRO A 58 13.41 5.87 5.94
CA PRO A 58 12.88 7.16 6.33
C PRO A 58 12.44 7.97 5.11
N HIS A 59 11.22 8.51 5.20
CA HIS A 59 10.60 9.29 4.15
C HIS A 59 10.45 8.59 2.79
N ALA A 60 10.40 7.25 2.75
CA ALA A 60 9.98 6.50 1.56
C ALA A 60 8.66 7.08 1.01
N GLU A 61 8.65 7.39 -0.28
CA GLU A 61 7.50 7.99 -0.98
C GLU A 61 6.66 6.90 -1.61
N PHE A 62 5.34 7.10 -1.63
CA PHE A 62 4.37 6.17 -2.21
C PHE A 62 3.42 6.94 -3.12
N ILE A 63 3.17 6.40 -4.31
CA ILE A 63 2.10 6.84 -5.19
C ILE A 63 0.84 6.04 -4.89
N ILE A 64 -0.26 6.75 -4.68
CA ILE A 64 -1.55 6.18 -4.38
C ILE A 64 -2.44 6.32 -5.62
N HIS A 65 -2.86 5.19 -6.16
CA HIS A 65 -3.74 5.10 -7.32
C HIS A 65 -5.09 4.49 -6.92
N VAL A 66 -6.08 5.33 -6.65
CA VAL A 66 -7.47 4.87 -6.55
C VAL A 66 -8.11 4.93 -7.93
N GLN A 67 -8.72 3.83 -8.37
CA GLN A 67 -9.28 3.72 -9.73
C GLN A 67 -10.30 4.84 -10.02
N ARG A 68 -10.08 5.57 -11.13
CA ARG A 68 -10.85 6.75 -11.58
C ARG A 68 -10.76 7.97 -10.62
N GLN A 69 -9.67 8.08 -9.87
CA GLN A 69 -9.27 9.30 -9.17
C GLN A 69 -7.89 9.74 -9.64
N GLU A 70 -7.54 11.01 -9.45
CA GLU A 70 -6.18 11.47 -9.70
C GLU A 70 -5.22 10.85 -8.68
N PRO A 71 -4.05 10.36 -9.12
CA PRO A 71 -3.07 9.83 -8.21
C PRO A 71 -2.46 10.94 -7.35
N TYR A 72 -2.06 10.58 -6.14
CA TYR A 72 -1.42 11.50 -5.21
C TYR A 72 -0.31 10.78 -4.43
N LYS A 73 0.59 11.57 -3.85
CA LYS A 73 1.74 11.04 -3.12
C LYS A 73 1.53 11.13 -1.62
N LEU A 74 2.00 10.12 -0.91
CA LEU A 74 2.17 10.11 0.53
C LEU A 74 3.58 9.62 0.86
N ARG A 75 4.04 9.85 2.08
CA ARG A 75 5.37 9.41 2.50
C ARG A 75 5.35 8.80 3.89
N ALA A 76 6.26 7.87 4.12
CA ALA A 76 6.56 7.41 5.47
C ALA A 76 7.10 8.56 6.33
N ASN A 77 6.93 8.43 7.64
CA ASN A 77 7.52 9.37 8.60
C ASN A 77 9.03 9.13 8.76
N ALA A 78 9.68 9.94 9.60
CA ALA A 78 11.12 9.84 9.87
C ALA A 78 11.55 8.52 10.53
N ALA A 79 10.61 7.77 11.13
CA ALA A 79 10.86 6.47 11.75
C ALA A 79 10.67 5.30 10.76
N GLY A 80 10.46 5.57 9.46
CA GLY A 80 10.22 4.51 8.49
C GLY A 80 8.85 3.84 8.65
N ILE A 81 7.85 4.60 9.12
CA ILE A 81 6.47 4.12 9.28
C ILE A 81 5.57 4.87 8.29
N PHE A 82 4.91 4.12 7.43
CA PHE A 82 3.81 4.59 6.60
C PHE A 82 2.50 4.13 7.23
N GLU A 83 1.67 5.06 7.66
CA GLU A 83 0.32 4.76 8.15
C GLU A 83 -0.67 5.67 7.42
N SER A 84 -1.66 5.06 6.76
CA SER A 84 -2.73 5.81 6.09
C SER A 84 -4.04 5.03 6.05
N ARG A 85 -5.14 5.77 5.90
CA ARG A 85 -6.49 5.24 5.76
C ARG A 85 -7.09 5.78 4.46
N PHE A 86 -7.46 4.86 3.57
CA PHE A 86 -7.97 5.17 2.25
C PHE A 86 -9.46 4.83 2.15
N LEU A 87 -10.25 5.72 1.58
CA LEU A 87 -11.60 5.39 1.14
C LEU A 87 -11.51 4.75 -0.24
N VAL A 88 -12.01 3.52 -0.37
CA VAL A 88 -12.02 2.76 -1.62
C VAL A 88 -13.47 2.56 -2.04
N PRO A 89 -13.94 3.28 -3.07
CA PRO A 89 -15.35 3.24 -3.43
C PRO A 89 -15.81 1.84 -3.88
N ALA A 90 -17.12 1.60 -3.85
CA ALA A 90 -17.72 0.35 -4.31
C ALA A 90 -17.22 -0.05 -5.71
N GLY A 91 -16.83 -1.33 -5.86
CA GLY A 91 -16.33 -1.89 -7.12
C GLY A 91 -14.98 -1.33 -7.60
N ARG A 92 -14.20 -0.64 -6.74
CA ARG A 92 -12.93 -0.01 -7.10
C ARG A 92 -11.72 -0.75 -6.55
N ARG A 93 -10.58 -0.50 -7.19
CA ARG A 93 -9.26 -0.91 -6.72
C ARG A 93 -8.46 0.30 -6.27
N ILE A 94 -7.62 0.09 -5.26
CA ILE A 94 -6.52 0.97 -4.90
C ILE A 94 -5.20 0.21 -5.09
N ASP A 95 -4.22 0.89 -5.66
CA ASP A 95 -2.84 0.46 -5.78
C ASP A 95 -1.96 1.49 -5.06
N ILE A 96 -0.96 0.99 -4.32
CA ILE A 96 -0.06 1.77 -3.48
C ILE A 96 1.35 1.27 -3.79
N ASP A 97 2.13 2.12 -4.47
CA ASP A 97 3.44 1.77 -5.01
C ASP A 97 4.50 2.65 -4.37
N GLU A 98 5.54 2.04 -3.79
CA GLU A 98 6.72 2.77 -3.34
C GLU A 98 7.49 3.35 -4.54
N GLU A 99 7.87 4.62 -4.47
CA GLU A 99 8.69 5.24 -5.48
C GLU A 99 10.16 4.93 -5.27
N LYS A 100 10.84 4.60 -6.36
CA LYS A 100 12.29 4.51 -6.38
C LYS A 100 12.89 5.87 -6.04
N LYS A 101 13.70 5.94 -4.98
CA LYS A 101 14.55 7.10 -4.73
C LYS A 101 15.55 7.24 -5.87
N GLU A 102 15.38 8.22 -6.74
CA GLU A 102 16.44 8.62 -7.65
C GLU A 102 17.54 9.29 -6.82
N THR A 103 18.69 8.63 -6.74
CA THR A 103 19.89 9.23 -6.17
C THR A 103 20.39 10.26 -7.18
N LYS A 104 20.19 11.55 -6.90
CA LYS A 104 20.86 12.63 -7.62
C LYS A 104 22.31 12.78 -7.16
#